data_AF-A0A2D4EPD9-F1
#
_entry.id   AF-A0A2D4EPD9-F1
#
_cell.length_a   1.000
_cell.length_b   1.000
_cell.length_c   1.000
_cell.angle_alpha   90.00
_cell.angle_beta   90.00
_cell.angle_gamma   90.00
#
_symmetry.space_group_name_H-M   'P 1'
#
loop_
_entity.id
_entity.type
_entity.pdbx_description
1 polymer ?
#
loop_
_entity_poly.entity_id
_entity_poly.type
_entity_poly.pdbx_seq_one_letter_code
_entity_poly.pdbx_strand_id
1 'polypeptide(L)'
;MAPGTPVCLSTTPVDPQGGAKAADRESGIDLGGTTLAQEALVLRSQGPVQRRSVENSTTQYSAHPGTNPIPGPSMAPPSHLEVERRHLRKEKFLARVINTIQAARRPSMSRIYNATWTIFHKWCTKSKVDPFSPSIAQILEFLQDGLDRGLSPNTL
;
A
#
# COMPACT_ATOMS: atom_id res chain seq x y z
N MET A 1 39.76 -19.04 22.14
CA MET A 1 38.28 -19.00 22.05
C MET A 1 37.78 -18.63 23.43
N ALA A 2 37.37 -17.38 23.64
CA ALA A 2 36.95 -16.84 24.94
C ALA A 2 35.52 -16.30 24.80
N PRO A 3 34.58 -16.65 25.70
CA PRO A 3 33.21 -16.15 25.63
C PRO A 3 33.13 -14.72 26.18
N GLY A 4 32.60 -13.80 25.38
CA GLY A 4 32.31 -12.42 25.77
C GLY A 4 31.09 -12.36 26.70
N THR A 5 31.21 -11.63 27.80
CA THR A 5 30.14 -11.37 28.74
C THR A 5 29.20 -10.28 28.21
N PRO A 6 27.86 -10.44 28.30
CA PRO A 6 26.93 -9.37 28.00
C PRO A 6 26.81 -8.41 29.19
N VAL A 7 26.95 -7.11 28.90
CA VAL A 7 26.72 -6.02 29.85
C VAL A 7 25.23 -5.66 29.84
N CYS A 8 24.55 -5.82 30.97
CA CYS A 8 23.17 -5.33 31.17
C CYS A 8 23.21 -3.91 31.77
N LEU A 9 22.56 -2.96 31.11
CA LEU A 9 22.34 -1.61 31.64
C LEU A 9 20.95 -1.56 32.29
N SER A 10 20.91 -1.44 33.62
CA SER A 10 19.68 -1.27 34.38
C SER A 10 19.18 0.17 34.25
N THR A 11 17.99 0.36 33.68
CA THR A 11 17.25 1.62 33.78
C THR A 11 16.53 1.65 35.13
N THR A 12 16.90 2.57 36.01
CA THR A 12 16.20 2.83 37.28
C THR A 12 14.92 3.63 37.04
N PRO A 13 13.74 3.16 37.46
CA PRO A 13 12.57 4.01 37.64
C PRO A 13 12.62 4.65 39.03
N VAL A 14 12.44 5.97 39.08
CA VAL A 14 12.11 6.67 40.33
C VAL A 14 10.63 6.42 40.63
N ASP A 15 10.37 5.86 41.81
CA ASP A 15 9.06 5.65 42.42
C ASP A 15 8.61 6.93 43.16
N PRO A 16 7.30 7.12 43.41
CA PRO A 16 6.90 7.00 44.82
C PRO A 16 5.57 6.24 45.04
N GLN A 17 5.70 5.15 45.80
CA GLN A 17 5.01 4.89 47.06
C GLN A 17 3.48 4.70 47.04
N GLY A 18 3.05 3.45 47.26
CA GLY A 18 1.83 3.17 48.01
C GLY A 18 1.22 1.78 47.86
N GLY A 19 1.52 0.87 48.81
CA GLY A 19 0.55 -0.14 49.28
C GLY A 19 0.71 -1.57 48.76
N ALA A 20 1.25 -2.44 49.61
CA ALA A 20 1.37 -3.88 49.40
C ALA A 20 0.03 -4.64 49.47
N LYS A 21 -0.12 -5.70 48.67
CA LYS A 21 -0.46 -7.05 49.16
C LYS A 21 -0.12 -8.11 48.09
N ALA A 22 0.59 -9.14 48.55
CA ALA A 22 0.99 -10.30 47.79
C ALA A 22 -0.19 -11.23 47.49
N ALA A 23 -0.17 -11.87 46.32
CA ALA A 23 -0.22 -13.34 46.21
C ALA A 23 -0.15 -13.77 44.74
N ASP A 24 0.71 -14.77 44.54
CA ASP A 24 0.74 -15.80 43.51
C ASP A 24 1.04 -15.51 42.03
N ARG A 25 2.07 -16.24 41.59
CA ARG A 25 2.43 -16.54 40.21
C ARG A 25 1.50 -17.66 39.72
N GLU A 26 0.94 -17.52 38.53
CA GLU A 26 0.94 -18.63 37.58
C GLU A 26 0.81 -18.07 36.16
N SER A 27 1.80 -18.42 35.36
CA SER A 27 1.85 -18.22 33.91
C SER A 27 1.10 -19.37 33.26
N GLY A 28 -0.01 -19.07 32.59
CA GLY A 28 -0.73 -20.07 31.80
C GLY A 28 -1.78 -19.42 30.92
N ILE A 29 -1.38 -18.79 29.82
CA ILE A 29 -2.30 -18.56 28.70
C ILE A 29 -2.12 -19.69 27.68
N ASP A 30 -2.71 -20.83 27.99
CA ASP A 30 -3.17 -21.74 26.96
C ASP A 30 -4.53 -21.24 26.47
N LEU A 31 -4.60 -20.86 25.21
CA LEU A 31 -5.82 -20.88 24.42
C LEU A 31 -5.42 -21.18 22.97
N GLY A 32 -5.13 -22.46 22.75
CA GLY A 32 -5.33 -23.09 21.46
C GLY A 32 -6.71 -22.75 20.92
N GLY A 33 -6.74 -22.20 19.71
CA GLY A 33 -7.95 -21.81 19.01
C GLY A 33 -7.76 -21.94 17.50
N THR A 34 -7.38 -23.12 17.03
CA THR A 34 -7.50 -23.51 15.61
C THR A 34 -8.98 -23.48 15.25
N THR A 35 -9.45 -22.37 14.68
CA THR A 35 -10.82 -22.27 14.21
C THR A 35 -10.90 -22.77 12.77
N LEU A 36 -11.37 -24.01 12.66
CA LEU A 36 -11.70 -24.77 11.47
C LEU A 36 -12.81 -24.05 10.69
N ALA A 37 -12.54 -23.55 9.48
CA ALA A 37 -13.59 -23.18 8.54
C ALA A 37 -13.95 -24.41 7.70
N GLN A 38 -15.14 -24.96 7.91
CA GLN A 38 -15.72 -25.98 7.03
C GLN A 38 -16.80 -25.38 6.12
N GLU A 39 -16.60 -25.72 4.84
CA GLU A 39 -17.42 -25.75 3.64
C GLU A 39 -18.93 -25.45 3.69
N ALA A 40 -19.38 -24.70 2.67
CA ALA A 40 -20.69 -24.92 2.04
C ALA A 40 -20.52 -24.88 0.50
N LEU A 41 -20.34 -26.05 -0.09
CA LEU A 41 -20.49 -26.29 -1.53
C LEU A 41 -21.98 -26.21 -1.89
N VAL A 42 -22.37 -25.20 -2.67
CA VAL A 42 -23.60 -25.29 -3.46
C VAL A 42 -23.25 -24.99 -4.91
N LEU A 43 -23.11 -26.06 -5.68
CA LEU A 43 -23.15 -26.04 -7.13
C LEU A 43 -24.62 -25.94 -7.54
N ARG A 44 -25.08 -24.78 -8.03
CA ARG A 44 -26.31 -24.70 -8.81
C ARG A 44 -26.01 -24.11 -10.18
N SER A 45 -25.65 -25.01 -11.09
CA SER A 45 -25.83 -24.82 -12.53
C SER A 45 -27.32 -24.88 -12.84
N GLN A 46 -27.88 -23.82 -13.44
CA GLN A 46 -28.97 -23.91 -14.40
C GLN A 46 -28.87 -22.74 -15.40
N GLY A 47 -28.29 -23.05 -16.57
CA GLY A 47 -28.81 -22.73 -17.92
C GLY A 47 -28.99 -21.26 -18.34
N PRO A 48 -28.56 -20.89 -19.55
CA PRO A 48 -28.89 -19.58 -20.13
C PRO A 48 -30.38 -19.56 -20.50
N VAL A 49 -31.17 -18.75 -19.78
CA VAL A 49 -32.53 -18.43 -20.24
C VAL A 49 -32.41 -17.38 -21.34
N GLN A 50 -32.37 -17.90 -22.56
CA GLN A 50 -32.50 -17.19 -23.81
C GLN A 50 -33.88 -16.52 -23.87
N ARG A 51 -33.96 -15.24 -23.52
CA ARG A 51 -35.12 -14.43 -23.90
C ARG A 51 -35.00 -14.07 -25.37
N ARG A 52 -35.90 -14.63 -26.17
CA ARG A 52 -36.10 -14.32 -27.59
C ARG A 52 -36.35 -12.81 -27.75
N SER A 53 -35.52 -12.25 -28.62
CA SER A 53 -35.71 -11.00 -29.35
C SER A 53 -37.04 -11.03 -30.09
N VAL A 54 -37.77 -9.91 -30.07
CA VAL A 54 -38.82 -9.58 -31.04
C VAL A 54 -38.28 -8.45 -31.91
N GLU A 55 -38.40 -8.66 -33.21
CA GLU A 55 -37.99 -7.81 -34.33
C GLU A 55 -38.67 -6.42 -34.25
N ASN A 56 -38.27 -5.34 -34.90
CA ASN A 56 -37.43 -5.13 -36.07
C ASN A 56 -36.84 -3.70 -35.97
N SER A 57 -35.68 -3.47 -36.59
CA SER A 57 -35.42 -2.23 -37.32
C SER A 57 -34.32 -2.53 -38.32
N THR A 58 -34.74 -2.60 -39.57
CA THR A 58 -33.88 -2.68 -40.74
C THR A 58 -32.98 -1.45 -40.78
N THR A 59 -31.69 -1.61 -40.47
CA THR A 59 -30.67 -0.67 -40.96
C THR A 59 -29.49 -1.48 -41.47
N GLN A 60 -29.47 -1.57 -42.79
CA GLN A 60 -28.39 -1.87 -43.72
C GLN A 60 -27.01 -2.14 -43.10
N TYR A 61 -26.50 -3.32 -43.42
CA TYR A 61 -25.08 -3.65 -43.39
C TYR A 61 -24.25 -2.54 -44.05
N SER A 62 -23.37 -1.91 -43.28
CA SER A 62 -22.11 -1.39 -43.81
C SER A 62 -20.99 -2.02 -42.99
N ALA A 63 -20.29 -2.97 -43.61
CA ALA A 63 -19.09 -3.56 -43.05
C ALA A 63 -17.97 -2.51 -43.11
N HIS A 64 -17.91 -1.64 -42.12
CA HIS A 64 -16.69 -0.90 -41.83
C HIS A 64 -15.80 -1.77 -40.92
N PRO A 65 -14.56 -2.08 -41.30
CA PRO A 65 -13.58 -2.54 -40.33
C PRO A 65 -13.35 -1.39 -39.35
N GLY A 66 -14.06 -1.46 -38.22
CA GLY A 66 -13.86 -0.54 -37.10
C GLY A 66 -12.46 -0.76 -36.56
N THR A 67 -11.53 0.09 -36.98
CA THR A 67 -10.26 0.29 -36.30
C THR A 67 -10.60 0.77 -34.90
N ASN A 68 -10.74 -0.18 -33.95
CA ASN A 68 -10.79 0.17 -32.54
C ASN A 68 -9.51 0.95 -32.23
N PRO A 69 -9.57 2.22 -31.80
CA PRO A 69 -8.38 2.90 -31.34
C PRO A 69 -7.86 2.08 -30.16
N ILE A 70 -6.63 1.58 -30.30
CA ILE A 70 -5.88 0.97 -29.20
C ILE A 70 -6.02 1.95 -28.02
N PRO A 71 -6.50 1.51 -26.83
CA PRO A 71 -6.54 2.37 -25.67
C PRO A 71 -5.18 3.01 -25.51
N GLY A 72 -5.13 4.33 -25.66
CA GLY A 72 -3.90 5.09 -25.50
C GLY A 72 -3.29 4.77 -24.14
N PRO A 73 -1.96 4.91 -23.98
CA PRO A 73 -1.29 4.61 -22.72
C PRO A 73 -2.04 5.32 -21.59
N SER A 74 -2.61 4.54 -20.69
CA SER A 74 -3.29 5.07 -19.51
C SER A 74 -2.27 5.92 -18.75
N MET A 75 -2.52 7.23 -18.66
CA MET A 75 -1.65 8.18 -17.97
C MET A 75 -1.77 8.06 -16.45
N ALA A 76 -1.76 6.83 -15.93
CA ALA A 76 -1.69 6.61 -14.50
C ALA A 76 -0.42 7.30 -13.96
N PRO A 77 -0.49 7.98 -12.81
CA PRO A 77 0.69 8.51 -12.15
C PRO A 77 1.76 7.42 -12.01
N PRO A 78 3.03 7.74 -12.23
CA PRO A 78 4.09 6.76 -12.09
C PRO A 78 4.09 6.25 -10.65
N SER A 79 4.20 4.92 -10.50
CA SER A 79 4.32 4.31 -9.17
C SER A 79 5.56 4.83 -8.45
N HIS A 80 5.54 4.85 -7.12
CA HIS A 80 6.70 5.26 -6.33
C HIS A 80 7.97 4.48 -6.74
N LEU A 81 7.84 3.19 -7.03
CA LEU A 81 8.95 2.35 -7.47
C LEU A 81 9.49 2.77 -8.84
N GLU A 82 8.65 3.23 -9.77
CA GLU A 82 9.17 3.71 -11.06
C GLU A 82 9.90 5.04 -10.90
N VAL A 83 9.43 5.91 -10.00
CA VAL A 83 10.12 7.17 -9.67
C VAL A 83 11.51 6.90 -9.08
N GLU A 84 11.57 6.01 -8.10
CA GLU A 84 12.83 5.56 -7.50
C GLU A 84 13.75 4.90 -8.53
N ARG A 85 13.21 4.05 -9.40
CA ARG A 85 13.97 3.41 -10.47
C ARG A 85 14.58 4.43 -11.42
N ARG A 86 13.81 5.46 -11.81
CA ARG A 86 14.30 6.56 -12.65
C ARG A 86 15.44 7.32 -11.96
N HIS A 87 15.28 7.61 -10.67
CA HIS A 87 16.31 8.26 -9.87
C HIS A 87 17.60 7.42 -9.82
N LEU A 88 17.51 6.13 -9.46
CA LEU A 88 18.68 5.24 -9.39
C LEU A 88 19.36 5.03 -10.76
N ARG A 89 18.60 5.03 -11.86
CA ARG A 89 19.18 5.02 -13.21
C ARG A 89 19.95 6.30 -13.52
N LYS A 90 19.46 7.46 -13.07
CA LYS A 90 20.16 8.75 -13.21
C LYS A 90 21.50 8.72 -12.47
N GLU A 91 21.52 8.10 -11.29
CA GLU A 91 22.72 7.83 -10.48
C GLU A 91 23.60 6.69 -11.02
N LYS A 92 23.34 6.19 -12.24
CA LYS A 92 24.14 5.18 -12.95
C LYS A 92 24.21 3.81 -12.28
N PHE A 93 23.28 3.46 -11.39
CA PHE A 93 23.19 2.10 -10.87
C PHE A 93 22.80 1.09 -11.96
N LEU A 94 23.40 -0.11 -11.90
CA LEU A 94 23.07 -1.21 -12.80
C LEU A 94 21.63 -1.69 -12.56
N ALA A 95 20.92 -2.06 -13.64
CA ALA A 95 19.53 -2.54 -13.55
C ALA A 95 19.35 -3.70 -12.56
N ARG A 96 20.32 -4.64 -12.52
CA ARG A 96 20.30 -5.76 -11.54
C ARG A 96 20.33 -5.26 -10.09
N VAL A 97 21.11 -4.22 -9.81
CA VAL A 97 21.24 -3.65 -8.46
C VAL A 97 19.96 -2.94 -8.08
N ILE A 98 19.37 -2.17 -9.00
CA ILE A 98 18.08 -1.51 -8.80
C ILE A 98 16.99 -2.54 -8.49
N ASN A 99 16.93 -3.63 -9.25
CA ASN A 99 15.96 -4.70 -9.00
C ASN A 99 16.14 -5.32 -7.61
N THR A 100 17.38 -5.57 -7.18
CA THR A 100 17.66 -6.08 -5.83
C THR A 100 17.19 -5.10 -4.74
N ILE A 101 17.50 -3.80 -4.88
CA ILE A 101 17.05 -2.76 -3.94
C ILE A 101 15.53 -2.75 -3.82
N GLN A 102 14.83 -2.79 -4.96
CA GLN A 102 13.37 -2.76 -4.98
C GLN A 102 12.75 -4.06 -4.44
N ALA A 103 13.35 -5.21 -4.73
CA ALA A 103 12.90 -6.51 -4.24
C ALA A 103 13.16 -6.71 -2.75
N ALA A 104 14.15 -6.04 -2.17
CA ALA A 104 14.46 -6.10 -0.74
C ALA A 104 13.36 -5.47 0.14
N ARG A 105 12.45 -4.67 -0.44
CA ARG A 105 11.32 -4.12 0.31
C ARG A 105 10.21 -5.13 0.50
N ARG A 106 9.69 -5.19 1.73
CA ARG A 106 8.49 -5.95 2.07
C ARG A 106 7.30 -5.45 1.22
N PRO A 107 6.48 -6.34 0.64
CA PRO A 107 5.32 -5.95 -0.19
C PRO A 107 4.34 -5.00 0.51
N SER A 108 4.15 -5.15 1.84
CA SER A 108 3.29 -4.26 2.63
C SER A 108 3.80 -2.82 2.65
N MET A 109 5.12 -2.62 2.79
CA MET A 109 5.72 -1.28 2.74
C MET A 109 5.57 -0.66 1.35
N SER A 110 5.83 -1.44 0.29
CA SER A 110 5.66 -0.96 -1.08
C SER A 110 4.24 -0.50 -1.37
N ARG A 111 3.23 -1.19 -0.84
CA ARG A 111 1.82 -0.79 -0.95
C ARG A 111 1.53 0.53 -0.23
N ILE A 112 2.00 0.68 1.01
CA ILE A 112 1.82 1.91 1.80
C ILE A 112 2.48 3.09 1.09
N TYR A 113 3.76 2.95 0.70
CA TYR A 113 4.48 4.02 0.02
C TYR A 113 3.85 4.39 -1.33
N ASN A 114 3.36 3.41 -2.10
CA ASN A 114 2.67 3.71 -3.35
C ASN A 114 1.33 4.43 -3.12
N ALA A 115 0.59 4.08 -2.06
CA ALA A 115 -0.64 4.78 -1.69
C ALA A 115 -0.35 6.23 -1.30
N THR A 116 0.60 6.46 -0.39
CA THR A 116 1.03 7.80 0.03
C THR A 116 1.54 8.62 -1.17
N TRP A 117 2.37 8.02 -2.02
CA TRP A 117 2.85 8.66 -3.25
C TRP A 117 1.72 9.07 -4.20
N THR A 118 0.69 8.23 -4.34
CA THR A 118 -0.47 8.56 -5.18
C THR A 118 -1.23 9.76 -4.63
N ILE A 119 -1.37 9.86 -3.31
CA ILE A 119 -2.02 11.00 -2.64
C ILE A 119 -1.19 12.26 -2.85
N PHE A 120 0.12 12.19 -2.62
CA PHE A 120 1.05 13.30 -2.84
C PHE A 120 1.04 13.78 -4.29
N HIS A 121 1.13 12.86 -5.26
CA HIS A 121 1.11 13.21 -6.68
C HIS A 121 -0.19 13.91 -7.10
N LYS A 122 -1.34 13.45 -6.57
CA LYS A 122 -2.63 14.12 -6.79
C LYS A 122 -2.63 15.53 -6.20
N TRP A 123 -2.07 15.69 -5.01
CA TRP A 123 -1.92 17.00 -4.37
C TRP A 123 -1.03 17.92 -5.22
N CYS A 124 0.15 17.45 -5.67
CA CYS A 124 1.03 18.21 -6.55
C CYS A 124 0.34 18.66 -7.85
N THR A 125 -0.47 17.79 -8.45
CA THR A 125 -1.24 18.11 -9.65
C THR A 125 -2.23 19.25 -9.39
N LYS A 126 -2.90 19.23 -8.23
CA LYS A 126 -3.85 20.27 -7.82
C LYS A 126 -3.15 21.59 -7.49
N SER A 127 -2.03 21.52 -6.78
CA SER A 127 -1.25 22.68 -6.31
C SER A 127 -0.26 23.21 -7.36
N LYS A 128 -0.22 22.61 -8.57
CA LYS A 128 0.70 22.95 -9.67
C LYS A 128 2.18 22.90 -9.26
N VAL A 129 2.53 21.90 -8.45
CA VAL A 129 3.89 21.61 -7.99
C VAL A 129 4.46 20.46 -8.80
N ASP A 130 5.77 20.48 -9.10
CA ASP A 130 6.45 19.31 -9.68
C ASP A 130 6.57 18.21 -8.60
N PRO A 131 5.94 17.03 -8.77
CA PRO A 131 6.03 15.95 -7.79
C PRO A 131 7.44 15.35 -7.68
N PHE A 132 8.32 15.57 -8.66
CA PHE A 132 9.68 15.02 -8.65
C PHE A 132 10.71 15.94 -8.01
N SER A 133 10.39 17.22 -7.86
CA SER A 133 11.30 18.25 -7.34
C SER A 133 10.57 19.28 -6.47
N PRO A 134 9.76 18.87 -5.47
CA PRO A 134 9.09 19.81 -4.59
C PRO A 134 10.10 20.55 -3.70
N SER A 135 9.85 21.83 -3.42
CA SER A 135 10.58 22.56 -2.38
C SER A 135 10.15 22.08 -0.99
N ILE A 136 10.99 22.30 0.02
CA ILE A 136 10.65 21.97 1.41
C ILE A 136 9.34 22.66 1.84
N ALA A 137 9.15 23.93 1.45
CA ALA A 137 7.92 24.66 1.75
C ALA A 137 6.68 23.97 1.15
N GLN A 138 6.76 23.46 -0.08
CA GLN A 138 5.66 22.73 -0.71
C GLN A 138 5.39 21.38 -0.03
N ILE A 139 6.43 20.69 0.45
CA ILE A 139 6.24 19.47 1.24
C ILE A 139 5.53 19.79 2.55
N LEU A 140 5.93 20.85 3.25
CA LEU A 140 5.30 21.26 4.49
C LEU A 140 3.84 21.70 4.27
N GLU A 141 3.55 22.37 3.17
CA GLU A 141 2.17 22.73 2.78
C GLU A 141 1.31 21.48 2.55
N PHE A 142 1.85 20.45 1.87
CA PHE A 142 1.17 19.16 1.71
C PHE A 142 0.87 18.48 3.05
N LEU A 143 1.83 18.47 3.97
CA LEU A 143 1.66 17.86 5.29
C LEU A 143 0.65 18.66 6.13
N GLN A 144 0.70 19.99 6.07
CA GLN A 144 -0.26 20.87 6.73
C GLN A 144 -1.68 20.64 6.22
N ASP A 145 -1.87 20.55 4.89
CA ASP A 145 -3.14 20.19 4.26
C ASP A 145 -3.68 18.84 4.76
N GLY A 146 -2.78 17.90 5.10
CA GLY A 146 -3.14 16.63 5.71
C GLY A 146 -3.66 16.78 7.14
N LEU A 147 -2.99 17.59 7.96
CA LEU A 147 -3.42 17.90 9.33
C LEU A 147 -4.78 18.62 9.33
N ASP A 148 -4.96 19.60 8.45
CA ASP A 148 -6.20 20.39 8.32
C ASP A 148 -7.39 19.52 7.88
N ARG A 149 -7.12 18.38 7.24
CA ARG A 149 -8.12 17.35 6.89
C ARG A 149 -8.39 16.36 8.01
N GLY A 150 -7.69 16.47 9.15
CA GLY A 150 -7.85 15.62 10.32
C GLY A 150 -6.99 14.35 10.30
N LEU A 151 -5.93 14.28 9.48
CA LEU A 151 -4.95 13.20 9.61
C LEU A 151 -4.16 13.36 10.91
N SER A 152 -3.91 12.24 11.59
CA SER A 152 -3.04 12.25 12.77
C SER A 152 -1.57 12.35 12.35
N PRO A 153 -0.68 12.87 13.21
CA PRO A 153 0.76 12.98 12.91
C PRO A 153 1.42 11.64 12.53
N ASN A 154 0.94 10.52 13.06
CA ASN A 154 1.48 9.18 12.75
C ASN A 154 1.04 8.65 11.36
N THR A 155 0.10 9.33 10.72
CA THR A 155 -0.44 8.95 9.39
C THR A 155 0.24 9.73 8.26
N LEU A 156 0.82 10.89 8.56
CA LEU A 156 1.60 11.72 7.64
C LEU A 156 2.93 11.05 7.28
#